data_AF-A0A6A0A4B9-F1
#
_entry.id   AF-A0A6A0A4B9-F1
#
_cell.length_a   1.000
_cell.length_b   1.000
_cell.length_c   1.000
_cell.angle_alpha   90.00
_cell.angle_beta   90.00
_cell.angle_gamma   90.00
#
_symmetry.space_group_name_H-M   'P 1'
#
loop_
_entity.id
_entity.type
_entity.pdbx_description
1 polymer ?
#
loop_
_entity_poly.entity_id
_entity_poly.type
_entity_poly.pdbx_seq_one_letter_code
_entity_poly.pdbx_strand_id
1 'polypeptide(L)'
;MAEFPLDPQLAKTLLASESYSVAEQVATVCAMVSIGASVFYRPKDKKVFADNAHKNFSRGNVGDHLALMACYDGWAESNFSTQWCYENYVQVRSMKRARDIRDQLVGLMERVEIEMTSNAQDHDGVKKAVAAGYFYNCARLQRDGSYRTVKHPQTVHLHPSSSLAEVLPRWVVYHELVLTTKEYMRTISEIKPEWLVEIAPHFYSKQDVLEDGRKLPKGKGKAAMDG
;
A
#
# COMPACT_ATOMS: atom_id res chain seq x y z
N MET A 1 19.90 -7.03 -2.67
CA MET A 1 19.28 -5.76 -3.13
C MET A 1 19.73 -5.40 -4.54
N ALA A 2 21.04 -5.38 -4.83
CA ALA A 2 21.57 -5.03 -6.17
C ALA A 2 21.12 -5.96 -7.31
N GLU A 3 20.74 -7.21 -6.99
CA GLU A 3 20.23 -8.18 -7.98
C GLU A 3 18.80 -7.86 -8.49
N PHE A 4 18.05 -6.99 -7.80
CA PHE A 4 16.68 -6.65 -8.20
C PHE A 4 16.66 -5.32 -8.97
N PRO A 5 16.03 -5.25 -10.16
CA PRO A 5 15.90 -4.02 -10.95
C PRO A 5 14.78 -3.12 -10.41
N LEU A 6 14.78 -2.88 -9.09
CA LEU A 6 13.79 -2.09 -8.37
C LEU A 6 14.47 -0.99 -7.56
N ASP A 7 13.68 0.00 -7.13
CA ASP A 7 14.13 0.97 -6.15
C ASP A 7 14.57 0.26 -4.85
N PRO A 8 15.61 0.77 -4.16
CA PRO A 8 16.14 0.12 -2.96
C PRO A 8 15.09 -0.18 -1.89
N GLN A 9 14.12 0.71 -1.68
CA GLN A 9 13.03 0.50 -0.71
C GLN A 9 12.17 -0.71 -1.09
N LEU A 10 11.79 -0.83 -2.36
CA LEU A 10 10.97 -1.93 -2.85
C LEU A 10 11.74 -3.26 -2.88
N ALA A 11 13.02 -3.23 -3.26
CA ALA A 11 13.91 -4.39 -3.14
C ALA A 11 14.05 -4.86 -1.68
N LYS A 12 14.15 -3.93 -0.72
CA LYS A 12 14.19 -4.27 0.71
C LYS A 12 12.87 -4.87 1.19
N THR A 13 11.73 -4.39 0.71
CA THR A 13 10.40 -4.98 0.96
C THR A 13 10.35 -6.44 0.53
N LEU A 14 10.83 -6.77 -0.69
CA LEU A 14 10.90 -8.15 -1.16
C LEU A 14 11.78 -9.02 -0.26
N LEU A 15 12.97 -8.56 0.10
CA LEU A 15 13.86 -9.32 0.98
C LEU A 15 13.25 -9.55 2.37
N ALA A 16 12.53 -8.56 2.92
CA ALA A 16 11.92 -8.68 4.23
C ALA A 16 10.72 -9.65 4.25
N SER A 17 10.12 -9.95 3.09
CA SER A 17 8.95 -10.81 2.99
C SER A 17 9.18 -12.24 3.50
N GLU A 18 10.41 -12.74 3.37
CA GLU A 18 10.81 -14.07 3.85
C GLU A 18 10.66 -14.20 5.36
N SER A 19 11.05 -13.17 6.12
CA SER A 19 10.94 -13.16 7.58
C SER A 19 9.49 -13.21 8.09
N TYR A 20 8.53 -12.93 7.23
CA TYR A 20 7.10 -12.94 7.54
C TYR A 20 6.33 -14.03 6.77
N SER A 21 7.02 -14.89 6.02
CA SER A 21 6.42 -15.98 5.23
C SER A 21 5.32 -15.54 4.24
N VAL A 22 5.50 -14.37 3.61
CA VAL A 22 4.53 -13.75 2.67
C VAL A 22 5.19 -13.37 1.33
N ALA A 23 6.20 -14.14 0.91
CA ALA A 23 7.00 -13.84 -0.27
C ALA A 23 6.17 -13.72 -1.56
N GLU A 24 5.20 -14.63 -1.76
CA GLU A 24 4.32 -14.58 -2.94
C GLU A 24 3.46 -13.31 -2.98
N GLN A 25 2.86 -12.95 -1.85
CA GLN A 25 2.01 -11.76 -1.72
C GLN A 25 2.82 -10.48 -1.97
N VAL A 26 4.01 -10.41 -1.38
CA VAL A 26 4.88 -9.23 -1.49
C VAL A 26 5.45 -9.10 -2.91
N ALA A 27 5.74 -10.19 -3.60
CA ALA A 27 6.11 -10.17 -5.03
C ALA A 27 5.00 -9.53 -5.88
N THR A 28 3.74 -9.93 -5.65
CA THR A 28 2.58 -9.33 -6.31
C THR A 28 2.44 -7.84 -5.98
N VAL A 29 2.55 -7.46 -4.70
CA VAL A 29 2.50 -6.04 -4.28
C VAL A 29 3.57 -5.22 -4.98
N CYS A 30 4.83 -5.69 -5.00
CA CYS A 30 5.93 -4.98 -5.62
C CYS A 30 5.73 -4.80 -7.13
N ALA A 31 5.23 -5.83 -7.81
CA ALA A 31 4.93 -5.75 -9.24
C ALA A 31 3.81 -4.73 -9.53
N MET A 32 2.73 -4.75 -8.76
CA MET A 32 1.61 -3.82 -8.92
C MET A 32 1.99 -2.38 -8.59
N VAL A 33 2.76 -2.16 -7.52
CA VAL A 33 3.26 -0.83 -7.13
C VAL A 33 4.20 -0.26 -8.20
N SER A 34 5.02 -1.10 -8.84
CA SER A 34 5.93 -0.68 -9.93
C SER A 34 5.19 -0.15 -11.18
N ILE A 35 3.91 -0.49 -11.34
CA ILE A 35 3.06 0.08 -12.40
C ILE A 35 2.51 1.45 -11.98
N GLY A 36 2.28 1.67 -10.69
CA GLY A 36 1.77 2.91 -10.13
C GLY A 36 0.29 3.15 -10.40
N ALA A 37 -0.11 4.42 -10.42
CA ALA A 37 -1.52 4.83 -10.50
C ALA A 37 -2.23 4.52 -11.83
N SER A 38 -1.53 3.96 -12.83
CA SER A 38 -2.12 3.61 -14.13
C SER A 38 -2.89 2.28 -14.13
N VAL A 39 -2.98 1.58 -13.00
CA VAL A 39 -3.77 0.34 -12.89
C VAL A 39 -5.26 0.64 -13.02
N PHE A 40 -5.74 1.64 -12.30
CA PHE A 40 -7.17 1.98 -12.24
C PHE A 40 -7.48 3.14 -13.18
N TYR A 41 -8.56 3.04 -13.96
CA TYR A 41 -9.06 4.14 -14.77
C TYR A 41 -10.46 4.56 -14.32
N ARG A 42 -10.78 5.84 -14.49
CA ARG A 42 -12.01 6.44 -13.96
C ARG A 42 -12.64 7.38 -14.99
N PRO A 43 -13.47 6.86 -15.90
CA PRO A 43 -14.16 7.69 -16.90
C PRO A 43 -15.08 8.71 -16.21
N LYS A 44 -15.14 9.94 -16.72
CA LYS A 44 -15.90 11.03 -16.09
C LYS A 44 -17.40 10.73 -16.02
N ASP A 45 -17.93 10.09 -17.04
CA ASP A 45 -19.33 9.66 -17.20
C ASP A 45 -19.68 8.43 -16.33
N LYS A 46 -18.69 7.60 -15.98
CA LYS A 46 -18.87 6.36 -15.20
C LYS A 46 -18.18 6.38 -13.85
N LYS A 47 -17.93 7.58 -13.31
CA LYS A 47 -17.19 7.81 -12.07
C LYS A 47 -17.69 6.94 -10.92
N VAL A 48 -19.01 6.91 -10.69
CA VAL A 48 -19.64 6.16 -9.60
C VAL A 48 -19.48 4.64 -9.76
N PHE A 49 -19.59 4.13 -10.99
CA PHE A 49 -19.40 2.71 -11.27
C PHE A 49 -17.96 2.27 -11.08
N ALA A 50 -17.00 3.09 -11.55
CA ALA A 50 -15.57 2.86 -11.34
C ALA A 50 -15.23 2.85 -9.84
N ASP A 51 -15.69 3.85 -9.09
CA ASP A 51 -15.45 3.93 -7.66
C ASP A 51 -16.04 2.72 -6.92
N ASN A 52 -17.23 2.26 -7.31
CA ASN A 52 -17.86 1.08 -6.71
C ASN A 52 -17.09 -0.21 -7.01
N ALA A 53 -16.59 -0.36 -8.24
CA ALA A 53 -15.72 -1.48 -8.60
C ALA A 53 -14.42 -1.47 -7.79
N HIS A 54 -13.74 -0.32 -7.71
CA HIS A 54 -12.47 -0.19 -6.96
C HIS A 54 -12.64 -0.41 -5.46
N LYS A 55 -13.80 -0.02 -4.89
CA LYS A 55 -14.14 -0.31 -3.49
C LYS A 55 -14.16 -1.81 -3.17
N ASN A 56 -14.43 -2.68 -4.14
CA ASN A 56 -14.39 -4.12 -3.90
C ASN A 56 -12.97 -4.63 -3.56
N PHE A 57 -11.93 -4.01 -4.12
CA PHE A 57 -10.54 -4.38 -3.80
C PHE A 57 -10.09 -3.86 -2.43
N SER A 58 -10.71 -2.77 -1.96
CA SER A 58 -10.38 -2.16 -0.67
C SER A 58 -11.31 -2.61 0.47
N ARG A 59 -12.02 -3.73 0.30
CA ARG A 59 -12.95 -4.26 1.32
C ARG A 59 -12.21 -4.44 2.66
N GLY A 60 -12.84 -3.98 3.74
CA GLY A 60 -12.26 -4.01 5.07
C GLY A 60 -11.22 -2.91 5.35
N ASN A 61 -11.05 -1.94 4.44
CA ASN A 61 -10.07 -0.85 4.56
C ASN A 61 -8.64 -1.36 4.79
N VAL A 62 -8.28 -2.41 4.07
CA VAL A 62 -7.01 -3.13 4.22
C VAL A 62 -5.79 -2.26 3.89
N GLY A 63 -5.98 -1.18 3.13
CA GLY A 63 -4.92 -0.31 2.61
C GLY A 63 -4.68 -0.54 1.13
N ASP A 64 -4.08 0.45 0.46
CA ASP A 64 -3.92 0.46 -0.99
C ASP A 64 -2.95 -0.62 -1.49
N HIS A 65 -1.91 -0.97 -0.73
CA HIS A 65 -1.00 -2.07 -1.11
C HIS A 65 -1.74 -3.40 -1.20
N LEU A 66 -2.61 -3.69 -0.23
CA LEU A 66 -3.42 -4.90 -0.22
C LEU A 66 -4.56 -4.84 -1.24
N ALA A 67 -5.11 -3.66 -1.53
CA ALA A 67 -6.08 -3.49 -2.60
C ALA A 67 -5.47 -3.77 -3.98
N LEU A 68 -4.22 -3.34 -4.22
CA LEU A 68 -3.49 -3.68 -5.44
C LEU A 68 -3.25 -5.20 -5.56
N MET A 69 -2.89 -5.85 -4.45
CA MET A 69 -2.77 -7.31 -4.38
C MET A 69 -4.10 -8.00 -4.73
N ALA A 70 -5.19 -7.63 -4.05
CA ALA A 70 -6.52 -8.19 -4.30
C ALA A 70 -7.01 -7.97 -5.74
N CYS A 71 -6.64 -6.85 -6.37
CA CYS A 71 -6.92 -6.60 -7.78
C CYS A 71 -6.17 -7.57 -8.70
N TYR A 72 -4.90 -7.86 -8.40
CA TYR A 72 -4.12 -8.83 -9.17
C TYR A 72 -4.65 -10.24 -8.98
N ASP A 73 -4.94 -10.64 -7.74
CA ASP A 73 -5.43 -11.98 -7.41
C ASP A 73 -6.79 -12.23 -8.06
N GLY A 74 -7.73 -11.28 -7.97
CA GLY A 74 -9.03 -11.38 -8.65
C GLY A 74 -8.91 -11.47 -10.18
N TRP A 75 -7.90 -10.80 -10.77
CA TRP A 75 -7.63 -10.93 -12.20
C TRP A 75 -7.02 -12.31 -12.54
N ALA A 76 -6.11 -12.82 -11.72
CA ALA A 76 -5.50 -14.14 -11.89
C ALA A 76 -6.56 -15.25 -11.78
N GLU A 77 -7.46 -15.18 -10.78
CA GLU A 77 -8.59 -16.10 -10.60
C GLU A 77 -9.56 -16.09 -11.80
N SER A 78 -9.69 -14.95 -12.48
CA SER A 78 -10.47 -14.82 -13.71
C SER A 78 -9.78 -15.44 -14.95
N ASN A 79 -8.67 -16.17 -14.76
CA ASN A 79 -7.77 -16.65 -15.83
C ASN A 79 -7.26 -15.50 -16.72
N PHE A 80 -6.85 -14.40 -16.09
CA PHE A 80 -6.31 -13.21 -16.77
C PHE A 80 -7.27 -12.59 -17.80
N SER A 81 -8.58 -12.63 -17.50
CA SER A 81 -9.62 -12.17 -18.40
C SER A 81 -9.52 -10.68 -18.71
N THR A 82 -9.59 -10.37 -20.01
CA THR A 82 -9.69 -8.98 -20.48
C THR A 82 -11.05 -8.38 -20.14
N GLN A 83 -12.11 -9.19 -20.19
CA GLN A 83 -13.46 -8.76 -19.84
C GLN A 83 -13.56 -8.37 -18.36
N TRP A 84 -12.94 -9.16 -17.47
CA TRP A 84 -12.87 -8.84 -16.05
C TRP A 84 -12.23 -7.47 -15.79
N CYS A 85 -11.16 -7.14 -16.54
CA CYS A 85 -10.52 -5.82 -16.42
C CYS A 85 -11.48 -4.67 -16.80
N TYR A 86 -12.25 -4.83 -17.88
CA TYR A 86 -13.21 -3.81 -18.30
C TYR A 86 -14.34 -3.63 -17.28
N GLU A 87 -14.87 -4.73 -16.74
CA GLU A 87 -15.94 -4.71 -15.72
C GLU A 87 -15.48 -4.05 -14.41
N ASN A 88 -14.20 -4.22 -14.06
CA ASN A 88 -13.63 -3.69 -12.82
C ASN A 88 -12.89 -2.35 -13.01
N TYR A 89 -12.96 -1.73 -14.19
CA TYR A 89 -12.30 -0.46 -14.49
C TYR A 89 -10.77 -0.50 -14.26
N VAL A 90 -10.14 -1.59 -14.70
CA VAL A 90 -8.70 -1.86 -14.61
C VAL A 90 -8.07 -1.86 -16.01
N GLN A 91 -6.90 -1.24 -16.15
CA GLN A 91 -6.20 -1.18 -17.43
C GLN A 91 -5.51 -2.51 -17.77
N VAL A 92 -5.99 -3.17 -18.82
CA VAL A 92 -5.45 -4.48 -19.29
C VAL A 92 -3.94 -4.42 -19.55
N ARG A 93 -3.45 -3.34 -20.19
CA ARG A 93 -2.02 -3.17 -20.51
C ARG A 93 -1.16 -3.08 -19.26
N SER A 94 -1.66 -2.37 -18.24
CA SER A 94 -1.03 -2.25 -16.92
C SER A 94 -0.93 -3.62 -16.23
N MET A 95 -2.01 -4.40 -16.24
CA MET A 95 -2.04 -5.74 -15.62
C MET A 95 -1.11 -6.74 -16.29
N LYS A 96 -1.06 -6.77 -17.63
CA LYS A 96 -0.11 -7.61 -18.38
C LYS A 96 1.33 -7.29 -18.00
N ARG A 97 1.68 -6.00 -17.96
CA ARG A 97 3.01 -5.56 -17.53
C ARG A 97 3.28 -5.92 -16.07
N ALA A 98 2.30 -5.81 -15.18
CA ALA A 98 2.44 -6.22 -13.78
C ALA A 98 2.78 -7.71 -13.67
N ARG A 99 2.12 -8.56 -14.46
CA ARG A 99 2.43 -9.99 -14.52
C ARG A 99 3.85 -10.24 -15.00
N ASP A 100 4.27 -9.60 -16.09
CA ASP A 100 5.64 -9.76 -16.61
C ASP A 100 6.69 -9.37 -15.56
N ILE A 101 6.46 -8.27 -14.83
CA ILE A 101 7.32 -7.84 -13.72
C ILE A 101 7.30 -8.87 -12.59
N ARG A 102 6.12 -9.36 -12.20
CA ARG A 102 5.99 -10.36 -11.13
C ARG A 102 6.77 -11.63 -11.48
N ASP A 103 6.62 -12.14 -12.70
CA ASP A 103 7.30 -13.36 -13.14
C ASP A 103 8.83 -13.17 -13.14
N GLN A 104 9.31 -11.99 -13.53
CA GLN A 104 10.74 -11.64 -13.41
C GLN A 104 11.21 -11.57 -11.95
N LEU A 105 10.42 -10.95 -11.06
CA LEU A 105 10.77 -10.85 -9.65
C LEU A 105 10.83 -12.22 -8.98
N VAL A 106 9.85 -13.09 -9.25
CA VAL A 106 9.84 -14.47 -8.72
C VAL A 106 11.08 -15.23 -9.17
N GLY A 107 11.43 -15.19 -10.45
CA GLY A 107 12.65 -15.85 -10.94
C GLY A 107 13.94 -15.29 -10.32
N LEU A 108 13.99 -13.98 -10.04
CA LEU A 108 15.12 -13.39 -9.31
C LEU A 108 15.14 -13.80 -7.84
N MET A 109 13.99 -13.88 -7.17
CA MET A 109 13.87 -14.34 -5.78
C MET A 109 14.36 -15.77 -5.63
N GLU A 110 13.97 -16.68 -6.53
CA GLU A 110 14.48 -18.05 -6.57
C GLU A 110 16.00 -18.09 -6.74
N ARG A 111 16.55 -17.26 -7.63
CA ARG A 111 17.99 -17.19 -7.87
C ARG A 111 18.79 -16.73 -6.65
N VAL A 112 18.22 -15.84 -5.83
CA VAL A 112 18.85 -15.39 -4.59
C VAL A 112 18.43 -16.22 -3.37
N GLU A 113 17.83 -17.39 -3.60
CA GLU A 113 17.45 -18.37 -2.60
C GLU A 113 16.41 -17.88 -1.57
N ILE A 114 15.55 -16.94 -1.97
CA ILE A 114 14.40 -16.54 -1.14
C ILE A 114 13.28 -17.57 -1.32
N GLU A 115 12.83 -18.15 -0.22
CA GLU A 115 11.76 -19.14 -0.25
C GLU A 115 10.41 -18.50 -0.63
N MET A 116 9.78 -18.99 -1.69
CA MET A 116 8.47 -18.57 -2.17
C MET A 116 7.34 -19.11 -1.29
N THR A 117 7.29 -18.61 -0.07
CA THR A 117 6.24 -18.88 0.93
C THR A 117 4.98 -18.07 0.68
N SER A 118 3.83 -18.66 1.03
CA SER A 118 2.52 -18.05 0.86
C SER A 118 1.69 -18.20 2.12
N ASN A 119 1.31 -17.07 2.73
CA ASN A 119 0.34 -17.00 3.80
C ASN A 119 -0.75 -15.99 3.45
N ALA A 120 -1.70 -16.42 2.63
CA ALA A 120 -2.69 -15.54 2.00
C ALA A 120 -3.57 -14.74 2.98
N GLN A 121 -3.72 -15.21 4.23
CA GLN A 121 -4.53 -14.53 5.25
C GLN A 121 -3.72 -13.57 6.11
N ASP A 122 -2.38 -13.58 6.03
CA ASP A 122 -1.52 -12.73 6.84
C ASP A 122 -1.28 -11.36 6.20
N HIS A 123 -2.32 -10.54 6.26
CA HIS A 123 -2.25 -9.15 5.85
C HIS A 123 -1.26 -8.32 6.68
N ASP A 124 -1.08 -8.66 7.96
CA ASP A 124 -0.14 -7.95 8.84
C ASP A 124 1.31 -8.25 8.44
N GLY A 125 1.63 -9.49 8.06
CA GLY A 125 2.92 -9.89 7.50
C GLY A 125 3.28 -9.09 6.24
N VAL A 126 2.33 -8.94 5.31
CA VAL A 126 2.53 -8.11 4.10
C VAL A 126 2.77 -6.65 4.46
N LYS A 127 1.98 -6.08 5.37
CA LYS A 127 2.15 -4.69 5.83
C LYS A 127 3.49 -4.48 6.55
N LYS A 128 3.95 -5.45 7.34
CA LYS A 128 5.25 -5.43 8.00
C LYS A 128 6.40 -5.49 6.99
N ALA A 129 6.30 -6.34 5.96
CA ALA A 129 7.28 -6.37 4.87
C ALA A 129 7.38 -5.02 4.15
N VAL A 130 6.23 -4.41 3.82
CA VAL A 130 6.19 -3.05 3.23
C VAL A 130 6.80 -2.02 4.18
N ALA A 131 6.44 -2.06 5.47
CA ALA A 131 7.03 -1.17 6.47
C ALA A 131 8.54 -1.36 6.62
N ALA A 132 9.08 -2.56 6.36
CA ALA A 132 10.51 -2.83 6.39
C ALA A 132 11.29 -2.21 5.23
N GLY A 133 10.71 -2.13 4.03
CA GLY A 133 11.32 -1.40 2.92
C GLY A 133 11.11 0.10 2.99
N TYR A 134 9.93 0.52 3.48
CA TYR A 134 9.48 1.91 3.52
C TYR A 134 9.48 2.51 4.92
N PHE A 135 10.33 2.00 5.84
CA PHE A 135 10.36 2.46 7.23
C PHE A 135 10.62 3.97 7.34
N TYR A 136 11.28 4.57 6.36
CA TYR A 136 11.50 6.02 6.30
C TYR A 136 10.23 6.81 5.93
N ASN A 137 9.33 6.20 5.17
CA ASN A 137 8.12 6.80 4.60
C ASN A 137 6.91 6.50 5.50
N CYS A 138 6.99 6.91 6.77
CA CYS A 138 5.91 6.75 7.74
C CYS A 138 5.37 8.10 8.20
N ALA A 139 4.06 8.17 8.43
CA ALA A 139 3.39 9.37 8.90
C ALA A 139 2.31 9.06 9.94
N ARG A 140 2.06 10.05 10.81
CA ARG A 140 1.12 9.97 11.92
C ARG A 140 0.02 11.02 11.79
N LEU A 141 -1.22 10.59 12.00
CA LEU A 141 -2.39 11.46 12.00
C LEU A 141 -2.27 12.55 13.07
N GLN A 142 -2.60 13.78 12.68
CA GLN A 142 -2.69 14.97 13.52
C GLN A 142 -4.14 15.32 13.82
N ARG A 143 -4.36 16.23 14.78
CA ARG A 143 -5.70 16.63 15.22
C ARG A 143 -6.50 17.40 14.17
N ASP A 144 -5.82 18.09 13.28
CA ASP A 144 -6.42 18.84 12.17
C ASP A 144 -6.78 17.93 10.98
N GLY A 145 -6.54 16.61 11.09
CA GLY A 145 -6.75 15.65 10.01
C GLY A 145 -5.62 15.59 8.98
N SER A 146 -4.56 16.40 9.14
CA SER A 146 -3.32 16.23 8.39
C SER A 146 -2.49 15.07 8.96
N TYR A 147 -1.46 14.67 8.24
CA TYR A 147 -0.47 13.73 8.71
C TYR A 147 0.88 14.42 8.85
N ARG A 148 1.68 13.95 9.79
CA ARG A 148 3.06 14.42 10.00
C ARG A 148 4.00 13.25 9.89
N THR A 149 5.00 13.37 9.04
CA THR A 149 6.13 12.42 8.94
C THR A 149 6.92 12.37 10.26
N VAL A 150 7.47 11.20 10.60
CA VAL A 150 7.98 10.95 11.96
C VAL A 150 9.29 11.68 12.25
N LYS A 151 10.33 11.47 11.42
CA LYS A 151 11.67 12.03 11.69
C LYS A 151 11.95 13.39 11.06
N HIS A 152 11.28 13.72 9.96
CA HIS A 152 11.44 15.00 9.27
C HIS A 152 10.10 15.70 9.20
N PRO A 153 9.69 16.44 10.25
CA PRO A 153 8.32 16.93 10.42
C PRO A 153 7.83 17.73 9.21
N GLN A 154 7.05 17.06 8.37
CA GLN A 154 6.47 17.59 7.15
C GLN A 154 4.98 17.28 7.17
N THR A 155 4.17 18.28 6.84
CA THR A 155 2.72 18.14 6.81
C THR A 155 2.31 17.55 5.47
N VAL A 156 1.79 16.33 5.51
CA VAL A 156 1.37 15.56 4.34
C VAL A 156 -0.09 15.13 4.50
N HIS A 157 -0.75 14.75 3.41
CA HIS A 157 -2.15 14.36 3.40
C HIS A 157 -2.34 13.02 2.70
N LEU A 158 -3.36 12.24 3.06
CA LEU A 158 -3.73 11.07 2.27
C LEU A 158 -4.27 11.54 0.91
N HIS A 159 -3.81 10.89 -0.17
CA HIS A 159 -4.36 11.19 -1.48
C HIS A 159 -5.85 10.81 -1.56
N PRO A 160 -6.72 11.65 -2.16
CA PRO A 160 -8.17 11.41 -2.17
C PRO A 160 -8.64 10.12 -2.86
N SER A 161 -7.76 9.47 -3.64
CA SER A 161 -8.06 8.18 -4.27
C SER A 161 -7.83 6.98 -3.37
N SER A 162 -7.17 7.15 -2.22
CA SER A 162 -6.91 6.06 -1.28
C SER A 162 -8.19 5.67 -0.56
N SER A 163 -8.39 4.37 -0.35
CA SER A 163 -9.50 3.88 0.46
C SER A 163 -9.42 4.33 1.92
N LEU A 164 -8.22 4.65 2.40
CA LEU A 164 -7.96 5.09 3.77
C LEU A 164 -8.35 6.55 4.01
N ALA A 165 -8.68 7.31 2.95
CA ALA A 165 -9.08 8.71 3.06
C ALA A 165 -10.37 8.90 3.88
N GLU A 166 -11.25 7.89 3.94
CA GLU A 166 -12.48 7.91 4.76
C GLU A 166 -12.24 7.43 6.20
N VAL A 167 -11.25 6.56 6.43
CA VAL A 167 -10.99 5.92 7.73
C VAL A 167 -10.06 6.75 8.62
N LEU A 168 -9.06 7.39 8.00
CA LEU A 168 -8.00 8.13 8.68
C LEU A 168 -7.27 7.30 9.76
N PRO A 169 -6.57 6.21 9.38
CA PRO A 169 -5.79 5.41 10.31
C PRO A 169 -4.69 6.23 11.01
N ARG A 170 -4.41 5.92 12.27
CA ARG A 170 -3.52 6.75 13.08
C ARG A 170 -2.07 6.78 12.56
N TRP A 171 -1.61 5.63 12.07
CA TRP A 171 -0.25 5.43 11.59
C TRP A 171 -0.29 4.78 10.22
N VAL A 172 0.51 5.33 9.32
CA VAL A 172 0.56 4.86 7.94
C VAL A 172 1.99 4.76 7.43
N VAL A 173 2.19 3.82 6.52
CA VAL A 173 3.32 3.77 5.59
C VAL A 173 2.81 4.13 4.20
N TYR A 174 3.61 4.85 3.42
CA TYR A 174 3.28 5.25 2.06
C TYR A 174 4.43 4.95 1.08
N HIS A 175 4.08 4.70 -0.18
CA HIS A 175 5.06 4.44 -1.22
C HIS A 175 5.76 5.72 -1.69
N GLU A 176 4.97 6.74 -2.07
CA GLU A 176 5.48 7.98 -2.65
C GLU A 176 4.74 9.23 -2.15
N LEU A 177 5.38 10.39 -2.31
CA LEU A 177 4.77 11.71 -2.14
C LEU A 177 4.58 12.36 -3.51
N VAL A 178 3.39 12.92 -3.72
CA VAL A 178 3.07 13.70 -4.91
C VAL A 178 2.67 15.11 -4.50
N LEU A 179 3.46 16.10 -4.93
CA LEU A 179 3.17 17.51 -4.74
C LEU A 179 2.24 18.02 -5.84
N THR A 180 1.07 18.52 -5.45
CA THR A 180 0.14 19.23 -6.34
C THR A 180 -0.24 20.57 -5.71
N THR A 181 -1.47 20.70 -5.19
CA THR A 181 -1.89 21.82 -4.34
C THR A 181 -1.41 21.64 -2.90
N LYS A 182 -1.29 20.38 -2.46
CA LYS A 182 -0.70 19.95 -1.20
C LYS A 182 0.18 18.74 -1.47
N GLU A 183 0.97 18.35 -0.48
CA GLU A 183 1.72 17.11 -0.52
C GLU A 183 0.81 15.94 -0.15
N TYR A 184 0.65 15.02 -1.10
CA TYR A 184 -0.22 13.86 -0.94
C TYR A 184 0.61 12.57 -0.93
N MET A 185 0.42 11.75 0.09
CA MET A 185 0.89 10.38 0.16
C MET A 185 0.06 9.50 -0.77
N ARG A 186 0.72 8.64 -1.55
CA ARG A 186 0.08 7.64 -2.41
C ARG A 186 0.51 6.22 -2.07
N THR A 187 -0.39 5.29 -2.37
CA THR A 187 -0.28 3.87 -2.05
C THR A 187 0.02 3.69 -0.56
N ILE A 188 -1.03 3.77 0.25
CA ILE A 188 -0.92 3.86 1.70
C ILE A 188 -1.41 2.58 2.35
N SER A 189 -0.72 2.11 3.39
CA SER A 189 -1.23 1.08 4.29
C SER A 189 -1.19 1.55 5.74
N GLU A 190 -2.22 1.15 6.51
CA GLU A 190 -2.18 1.28 7.96
C GLU A 190 -1.11 0.36 8.55
N ILE A 191 -0.37 0.85 9.54
CA ILE A 191 0.65 0.11 10.27
C ILE A 191 0.47 0.29 11.77
N LYS A 192 1.02 -0.64 12.55
CA LYS A 192 1.10 -0.49 14.01
C LYS A 192 2.43 0.18 14.38
N PRO A 193 2.44 1.17 15.30
CA PRO A 193 3.65 1.91 15.65
C PRO A 193 4.78 1.03 16.20
N GLU A 194 4.43 -0.06 16.90
CA GLU A 194 5.39 -0.98 17.51
C GLU A 194 6.28 -1.64 16.44
N TRP A 195 5.73 -1.89 15.26
CA TRP A 195 6.46 -2.50 14.15
C TRP A 195 7.64 -1.64 13.70
N LEU A 196 7.54 -0.31 13.77
CA LEU A 196 8.63 0.59 13.37
C LEU A 196 9.86 0.42 14.26
N VAL A 197 9.65 0.22 15.56
CA VAL A 197 10.73 0.00 16.53
C VAL A 197 11.33 -1.40 16.37
N GLU A 198 10.51 -2.40 16.05
CA GLU A 198 10.96 -3.77 15.77
C GLU A 198 11.80 -3.85 14.48
N ILE A 199 11.32 -3.20 13.42
CA ILE A 199 11.85 -3.29 12.06
C ILE A 199 13.11 -2.45 11.89
N ALA A 200 13.12 -1.22 12.43
CA ALA A 200 14.21 -0.28 12.26
C ALA A 200 14.61 0.36 13.60
N PRO A 201 15.13 -0.42 14.57
CA PRO A 201 15.50 0.07 15.89
C PRO A 201 16.65 1.10 15.87
N HIS A 202 17.44 1.10 14.80
CA HIS A 202 18.50 2.09 14.56
C HIS A 202 17.95 3.46 14.14
N PHE A 203 16.71 3.51 13.66
CA PHE A 203 16.05 4.72 13.18
C PHE A 203 14.95 5.18 14.13
N TYR A 204 14.16 4.26 14.69
CA TYR A 204 13.06 4.53 15.60
C TYR A 204 13.39 4.13 17.04
N SER A 205 13.15 5.05 17.96
CA SER A 205 13.13 4.81 19.40
C SER A 205 11.69 4.65 19.90
N LYS A 206 11.54 4.10 21.11
CA LYS A 206 10.22 4.05 21.78
C LYS A 206 9.59 5.44 21.88
N GLN A 207 10.39 6.49 22.12
CA GLN A 207 9.89 7.86 22.25
C GLN A 207 9.28 8.40 20.95
N ASP A 208 9.81 8.00 19.79
CA ASP A 208 9.29 8.44 18.49
C ASP A 208 7.87 7.91 18.22
N VAL A 209 7.56 6.74 18.77
CA VAL A 209 6.28 6.06 18.57
C VAL A 209 5.34 6.19 19.77
N LEU A 210 5.80 6.78 20.87
CA LEU A 210 4.98 7.02 22.05
C LEU A 210 3.80 7.92 21.70
N GLU A 211 2.64 7.48 22.17
CA GLU A 211 1.41 8.22 22.02
C GLU A 211 1.34 9.30 23.11
N ASP A 212 1.16 10.56 22.72
CA ASP A 212 0.59 11.53 23.66
C ASP A 212 -0.79 11.01 24.07
N GLY A 213 -1.00 10.71 25.35
CA GLY A 213 -2.24 10.12 25.91
C GLY A 213 -3.50 11.00 25.79
N ARG A 214 -3.54 11.93 24.85
CA ARG A 214 -4.62 12.87 24.60
C ARG A 214 -5.44 12.37 23.41
N LYS A 215 -6.73 12.08 23.66
CA LYS A 215 -7.70 11.55 22.68
C LYS A 215 -7.65 12.32 21.35
N LEU A 216 -7.40 11.59 20.26
CA LEU A 216 -7.47 12.07 18.88
C LEU A 216 -8.93 12.14 18.42
N PRO A 217 -9.27 12.96 17.40
CA PRO A 217 -10.62 13.00 16.85
C PRO A 217 -11.00 11.61 16.33
N LYS A 218 -12.14 11.09 16.79
CA LYS A 218 -12.73 9.87 16.22
C LYS A 218 -13.04 10.15 14.74
N GLY A 219 -12.64 9.24 13.85
CA GLY A 219 -12.94 9.34 12.42
C GLY A 219 -14.40 9.74 12.20
N LYS A 220 -14.64 10.68 11.29
CA LYS A 220 -16.01 11.17 11.01
C LYS A 220 -16.84 9.99 10.48
N GLY A 221 -17.63 9.39 11.35
CA GLY A 221 -18.75 8.55 10.94
C GLY A 221 -19.69 9.37 10.05
N LYS A 222 -20.31 8.71 9.08
CA LYS A 222 -21.32 9.24 8.15
C LYS A 222 -22.33 10.18 8.85
N ALA A 223 -22.06 11.48 8.84
CA ALA A 223 -23.01 12.55 9.08
C ALA A 223 -22.28 13.90 8.94
N ALA A 224 -22.21 14.43 7.71
CA ALA A 224 -22.10 15.86 7.38
C ALA A 224 -21.60 15.99 5.92
N MET A 225 -22.46 15.61 4.98
CA MET A 225 -22.51 16.25 3.66
C MET A 225 -23.98 16.49 3.39
N ASP A 226 -24.51 17.54 4.01
CA ASP A 226 -25.63 18.32 3.50
C ASP A 226 -25.42 19.74 4.05
N GLY A 227 -25.28 20.69 3.13
CA GLY A 227 -24.94 22.09 3.36
C GLY A 227 -24.48 22.75 2.07
#